data_AF-A0A966TLM3-F1
#
_entry.id   AF-A0A966TLM3-F1
#
_cell.length_a   1.000
_cell.length_b   1.000
_cell.length_c   1.000
_cell.angle_alpha   90.00
_cell.angle_beta   90.00
_cell.angle_gamma   90.00
#
_symmetry.space_group_name_H-M   'P 1'
#
loop_
_entity.id
_entity.type
_entity.pdbx_description
1 polymer ?
#
loop_
_entity_poly.entity_id
_entity_poly.type
_entity_poly.pdbx_seq_one_letter_code
_entity_poly.pdbx_strand_id
1 'polypeptide(L)'
;MKPTLVILAAGMASRYGSMKQIQSFGPGGETIMDYSIYDAIRAGFGKVVFIIRRQFADQFKEIFEPKLAGRIETGYVFQEMDSFTDGYVFPSDRTKPWGTAHAVLCAKDAVAGPFAVINADDFYGREAFENAAAFLTQRCHEKLFAIVGYELAGT
;
A
#
# COMPACT_ATOMS: atom_id res chain seq x y z
N MET A 1 0.22 3.96 -20.20
CA MET A 1 1.02 3.52 -19.04
C MET A 1 0.05 3.09 -17.95
N LYS A 2 0.34 2.03 -17.18
CA LYS A 2 -0.47 1.64 -16.02
C LYS A 2 0.24 2.06 -14.73
N PRO A 3 -0.41 2.81 -13.82
CA PRO A 3 0.20 3.23 -12.56
C PRO A 3 0.38 2.07 -11.58
N THR A 4 1.23 2.28 -10.56
CA THR A 4 1.43 1.34 -9.45
C THR A 4 0.64 1.78 -8.21
N LEU A 5 0.00 0.85 -7.52
CA LEU A 5 -0.58 1.09 -6.21
C LEU A 5 0.38 0.58 -5.13
N VAL A 6 0.78 1.44 -4.21
CA VAL A 6 1.61 1.10 -3.06
C VAL A 6 0.73 1.02 -1.82
N ILE A 7 0.75 -0.12 -1.13
CA ILE A 7 -0.08 -0.38 0.05
C ILE A 7 0.81 -0.47 1.29
N LEU A 8 0.55 0.41 2.26
CA LEU A 8 1.24 0.46 3.55
C LEU A 8 0.69 -0.61 4.50
N ALA A 9 1.25 -1.81 4.43
CA ALA A 9 0.84 -2.98 5.21
C ALA A 9 1.82 -3.38 6.34
N ALA A 10 2.88 -2.59 6.59
CA ALA A 10 3.90 -2.90 7.61
C ALA A 10 3.49 -2.55 9.06
N GLY A 11 2.34 -1.87 9.21
CA GLY A 11 1.79 -1.50 10.52
C GLY A 11 1.24 -2.71 11.27
N MET A 12 1.78 -2.98 12.47
CA MET A 12 1.15 -3.91 13.40
C MET A 12 0.05 -3.17 14.17
N ALA A 13 -1.13 -3.79 14.27
CA ALA A 13 -2.09 -3.45 15.31
C ALA A 13 -1.56 -3.97 16.67
N SER A 14 -0.54 -3.31 17.23
CA SER A 14 0.04 -3.67 18.54
C SER A 14 -1.00 -3.68 19.68
N ARG A 15 -2.16 -3.04 19.47
CA ARG A 15 -3.28 -3.02 20.42
C ARG A 15 -4.11 -4.32 20.44
N TYR A 16 -3.95 -5.22 19.46
CA TYR A 16 -4.88 -6.37 19.29
C TYR A 16 -4.21 -7.72 19.05
N GLY A 17 -2.88 -7.81 18.94
CA GLY A 17 -2.16 -9.10 18.84
C GLY A 17 -2.42 -9.91 17.56
N SER A 18 -3.23 -9.40 16.63
CA SER A 18 -3.60 -10.04 15.37
C SER A 18 -3.38 -9.11 14.17
N MET A 19 -3.19 -9.69 12.99
CA MET A 19 -3.02 -8.95 11.74
C MET A 19 -4.41 -8.45 11.27
N LYS A 20 -4.82 -7.25 11.69
CA LYS A 20 -6.13 -6.67 11.32
C LYS A 20 -6.37 -6.61 9.80
N GLN A 21 -5.30 -6.48 9.02
CA GLN A 21 -5.35 -6.35 7.56
C GLN A 21 -5.86 -7.60 6.84
N ILE A 22 -5.89 -8.76 7.51
CA ILE A 22 -6.45 -10.01 6.98
C ILE A 22 -7.81 -10.36 7.61
N GLN A 23 -8.39 -9.45 8.40
CA GLN A 23 -9.71 -9.66 8.97
C GLN A 23 -10.78 -9.51 7.89
N SER A 24 -11.72 -10.45 7.88
CA SER A 24 -12.93 -10.36 7.06
C SER A 24 -13.71 -9.09 7.39
N PHE A 25 -14.12 -8.39 6.35
CA PHE A 25 -14.90 -7.15 6.37
C PHE A 25 -16.15 -7.27 5.51
N GLY A 26 -16.02 -7.84 4.31
CA GLY A 26 -17.10 -8.02 3.35
C GLY A 26 -18.01 -9.22 3.66
N PRO A 27 -19.21 -9.27 3.05
CA PRO A 27 -20.16 -10.37 3.25
C PRO A 27 -19.65 -11.73 2.74
N GLY A 28 -18.63 -11.75 1.87
CA GLY A 28 -18.02 -12.96 1.31
C GLY A 28 -16.68 -13.33 1.97
N GLY A 29 -16.26 -12.65 3.03
CA GLY A 29 -14.96 -12.89 3.65
C GLY A 29 -13.84 -11.94 3.19
N GLU A 30 -14.15 -10.96 2.34
CA GLU A 30 -13.19 -10.03 1.77
C GLU A 30 -12.60 -9.12 2.85
N THR A 31 -11.31 -8.82 2.75
CA THR A 31 -10.64 -7.80 3.56
C THR A 31 -10.90 -6.41 2.98
N ILE A 32 -10.72 -5.35 3.78
CA ILE A 32 -10.74 -3.96 3.27
C ILE A 32 -9.73 -3.78 2.11
N MET A 33 -8.58 -4.46 2.20
CA MET A 33 -7.56 -4.43 1.16
C MET A 33 -8.02 -5.08 -0.16
N ASP A 34 -8.80 -6.16 -0.09
CA ASP A 34 -9.38 -6.80 -1.28
C ASP A 34 -10.24 -5.80 -2.06
N TYR A 35 -11.05 -4.98 -1.38
CA TYR A 35 -11.84 -3.91 -2.04
C TYR A 35 -10.95 -2.86 -2.70
N SER A 36 -9.89 -2.42 -2.01
CA SER A 36 -8.95 -1.43 -2.55
C SER A 36 -8.25 -1.93 -3.81
N ILE A 37 -7.78 -3.18 -3.81
CA ILE A 37 -7.13 -3.78 -4.98
C ILE A 37 -8.13 -3.99 -6.11
N TYR A 38 -9.35 -4.42 -5.80
CA TYR A 38 -10.41 -4.59 -6.78
C TYR A 38 -10.74 -3.29 -7.52
N ASP A 39 -10.94 -2.19 -6.79
CA ASP A 39 -11.22 -0.89 -7.40
C ASP A 39 -10.00 -0.32 -8.12
N ALA A 40 -8.78 -0.54 -7.63
CA ALA A 40 -7.56 -0.16 -8.35
C ALA A 40 -7.41 -0.90 -9.69
N ILE A 41 -7.68 -2.21 -9.73
CA ILE A 41 -7.66 -2.98 -10.99
C ILE A 41 -8.67 -2.39 -11.98
N ARG A 42 -9.88 -2.07 -11.52
CA ARG A 42 -10.92 -1.46 -12.36
C ARG A 42 -10.57 -0.07 -12.85
N ALA A 43 -9.87 0.72 -12.05
CA ALA A 43 -9.37 2.04 -12.41
C ALA A 43 -8.15 1.99 -13.36
N GLY A 44 -7.57 0.80 -13.60
CA GLY A 44 -6.50 0.60 -14.57
C GLY A 44 -5.09 0.56 -13.99
N PHE A 45 -4.94 0.40 -12.68
CA PHE A 45 -3.64 0.11 -12.07
C PHE A 45 -3.08 -1.22 -12.59
N GLY A 46 -1.78 -1.27 -12.82
CA GLY A 46 -1.10 -2.42 -13.44
C GLY A 46 -0.30 -3.27 -12.47
N LYS A 47 0.05 -2.69 -11.32
CA LYS A 47 0.90 -3.32 -10.31
C LYS A 47 0.47 -2.88 -8.91
N VAL A 48 0.54 -3.79 -7.95
CA VAL A 48 0.43 -3.51 -6.52
C VAL A 48 1.75 -3.84 -5.86
N VAL A 49 2.27 -2.92 -5.04
CA VAL A 49 3.45 -3.15 -4.19
C VAL A 49 3.02 -3.07 -2.73
N PHE A 50 3.20 -4.17 -2.01
CA PHE A 50 2.93 -4.26 -0.58
C PHE A 50 4.19 -3.94 0.21
N ILE A 51 4.14 -2.93 1.07
CA ILE A 51 5.17 -2.71 2.07
C ILE A 51 4.75 -3.46 3.34
N ILE A 52 5.47 -4.51 3.69
CA ILE A 52 5.14 -5.41 4.81
C ILE A 52 6.34 -5.62 5.74
N ARG A 53 6.13 -6.33 6.85
CA ARG A 53 7.24 -6.85 7.67
C ARG A 53 7.66 -8.22 7.18
N ARG A 54 8.96 -8.49 7.13
CA ARG A 54 9.53 -9.75 6.64
C ARG A 54 8.96 -10.99 7.33
N GLN A 55 8.76 -10.93 8.64
CA GLN A 55 8.19 -12.03 9.42
C GLN A 55 6.75 -12.44 9.00
N PHE A 56 6.03 -11.59 8.27
CA PHE A 56 4.67 -11.86 7.80
C PHE A 56 4.60 -12.09 6.28
N ALA A 57 5.75 -12.14 5.60
CA ALA A 57 5.81 -12.22 4.14
C ALA A 57 5.09 -13.45 3.58
N ASP A 58 5.38 -14.63 4.15
CA ASP A 58 4.86 -15.90 3.63
C ASP A 58 3.34 -15.98 3.82
N GLN A 59 2.84 -15.64 5.02
CA GLN A 59 1.40 -15.58 5.29
C GLN A 59 0.67 -14.60 4.36
N PHE A 60 1.28 -13.45 4.10
CA PHE A 60 0.68 -12.45 3.22
C PHE A 60 0.63 -12.94 1.76
N LYS A 61 1.69 -13.60 1.29
CA LYS A 61 1.73 -14.21 -0.04
C LYS A 61 0.71 -15.33 -0.20
N GLU A 62 0.61 -16.23 0.78
CA GLU A 62 -0.37 -17.33 0.78
C GLU A 62 -1.81 -16.82 0.65
N ILE A 63 -2.13 -15.67 1.25
CA ILE A 63 -3.47 -15.09 1.21
C ILE A 63 -3.73 -14.34 -0.11
N PHE A 64 -2.78 -13.54 -0.57
CA PHE A 64 -3.01 -12.59 -1.67
C PHE A 64 -2.55 -13.08 -3.05
N GLU A 65 -1.49 -13.87 -3.16
CA GLU A 65 -1.00 -14.33 -4.47
C GLU A 65 -2.07 -15.14 -5.23
N PRO A 66 -2.78 -16.12 -4.61
CA PRO A 66 -3.82 -16.88 -5.32
C PRO A 66 -4.98 -16.00 -5.79
N LYS A 67 -5.33 -14.97 -5.01
CA LYS A 67 -6.42 -14.04 -5.33
C LYS A 67 -6.07 -13.11 -6.50
N LEU A 68 -4.79 -12.73 -6.61
CA LEU A 68 -4.31 -11.71 -7.53
C LEU A 68 -3.62 -12.27 -8.79
N ALA A 69 -3.29 -13.56 -8.77
CA ALA A 69 -2.70 -14.26 -9.90
C ALA A 69 -3.49 -14.04 -11.20
N GLY A 70 -2.81 -13.56 -12.24
CA GLY A 70 -3.40 -13.24 -13.54
C GLY A 70 -4.28 -11.99 -13.58
N ARG A 71 -4.47 -11.29 -12.45
CA ARG A 71 -5.28 -10.06 -12.37
C ARG A 71 -4.44 -8.79 -12.33
N ILE A 72 -3.34 -8.80 -11.59
CA ILE A 72 -2.43 -7.65 -11.42
C ILE A 72 -1.02 -8.12 -11.06
N GLU A 73 0.02 -7.38 -11.46
CA GLU A 73 1.39 -7.66 -11.01
C GLU A 73 1.51 -7.37 -9.50
N THR A 74 2.17 -8.23 -8.74
CA THR A 74 2.41 -8.05 -7.31
C THR A 74 3.89 -7.88 -7.01
N GLY A 75 4.22 -6.99 -6.08
CA GLY A 75 5.56 -6.79 -5.54
C GLY A 75 5.51 -6.71 -4.02
N TYR A 76 6.56 -7.18 -3.36
CA TYR A 76 6.68 -7.17 -1.90
C TYR A 76 7.98 -6.48 -1.51
N VAL A 77 7.88 -5.50 -0.62
CA VAL A 77 9.02 -4.77 -0.08
C VAL A 77 8.94 -4.71 1.44
N PHE A 78 10.09 -4.57 2.08
CA PHE A 78 10.21 -4.68 3.53
C PHE A 78 10.69 -3.36 4.14
N GLN A 79 9.97 -2.89 5.16
CA GLN A 79 10.40 -1.74 5.96
C GLN A 79 11.23 -2.23 7.15
N GLU A 80 12.54 -2.37 6.95
CA GLU A 80 13.49 -2.73 8.01
C GLU A 80 14.13 -1.48 8.64
N MET A 81 14.66 -1.61 9.85
CA MET A 81 15.24 -0.46 10.57
C MET A 81 16.54 0.06 9.97
N ASP A 82 17.26 -0.78 9.24
CA ASP A 82 18.56 -0.51 8.62
C ASP A 82 18.45 -0.14 7.12
N SER A 83 17.28 -0.30 6.51
CA SER A 83 17.01 0.11 5.12
C SER A 83 17.30 1.59 4.89
N PHE A 84 18.09 1.92 3.86
CA PHE A 84 18.34 3.30 3.41
C PHE A 84 18.81 4.27 4.51
N THR A 85 19.57 3.75 5.46
CA THR A 85 20.12 4.53 6.58
C THR A 85 21.51 5.13 6.30
N ASP A 86 22.13 4.78 5.16
CA ASP A 86 23.48 5.22 4.78
C ASP A 86 24.54 5.04 5.89
N GLY A 87 24.42 3.94 6.63
CA GLY A 87 25.33 3.60 7.74
C GLY A 87 25.02 4.31 9.05
N TYR A 88 23.90 5.04 9.15
CA TYR A 88 23.44 5.64 10.39
C TYR A 88 23.13 4.57 11.44
N VAL A 89 23.87 4.61 12.55
CA VAL A 89 23.64 3.74 13.71
C VAL A 89 22.56 4.36 14.59
N PHE A 90 21.37 3.75 14.59
CA PHE A 90 20.26 4.20 15.44
C PHE A 90 20.41 3.68 16.88
N PRO A 91 19.78 4.35 17.87
CA PRO A 91 19.80 3.90 19.27
C PRO A 91 19.34 2.44 19.39
N SER A 92 20.06 1.64 20.17
CA SER A 92 19.78 0.19 20.33
C SER A 92 18.43 -0.11 20.97
N ASP A 93 17.86 0.86 21.69
CA ASP A 93 16.54 0.79 22.31
C ASP A 93 15.39 1.18 21.34
N ARG A 94 15.72 1.63 20.12
CA ARG A 94 14.71 1.96 19.12
C ARG A 94 14.05 0.70 18.57
N THR A 95 12.78 0.55 18.92
CA THR A 95 11.90 -0.53 18.44
C THR A 95 10.83 -0.04 17.47
N LYS A 96 10.61 1.28 17.41
CA LYS A 96 9.60 1.89 16.53
C LYS A 96 10.14 2.13 15.11
N PRO A 97 9.35 1.80 14.07
CA PRO A 97 9.70 2.12 12.69
C PRO A 97 9.99 3.61 12.45
N TRP A 98 10.65 3.93 11.34
CA TRP A 98 10.96 5.31 10.92
C TRP A 98 9.76 6.12 10.43
N GLY A 99 8.63 5.47 10.13
CA GLY A 99 7.38 6.13 9.70
C GLY A 99 7.01 5.85 8.25
N THR A 100 5.90 6.43 7.79
CA THR A 100 5.32 6.15 6.46
C THR A 100 6.18 6.65 5.30
N ALA A 101 6.84 7.80 5.44
CA ALA A 101 7.78 8.30 4.43
C ALA A 101 8.95 7.33 4.20
N HIS A 102 9.52 6.77 5.27
CA HIS A 102 10.54 5.73 5.17
C HIS A 102 9.99 4.44 4.53
N ALA A 103 8.73 4.08 4.83
CA ALA A 103 8.07 2.93 4.19
C ALA A 103 7.97 3.13 2.66
N VAL A 104 7.59 4.32 2.21
CA VAL A 104 7.55 4.67 0.78
C VAL A 104 8.95 4.65 0.16
N LEU A 105 9.97 5.15 0.85
CA LEU A 105 11.37 5.05 0.39
C LEU A 105 11.79 3.59 0.18
N CYS A 106 11.32 2.67 1.03
CA CYS A 106 11.60 1.24 0.87
C CYS A 106 11.00 0.62 -0.41
N ALA A 107 10.05 1.29 -1.05
CA ALA A 107 9.46 0.85 -2.31
C ALA A 107 10.22 1.34 -3.56
N LYS A 108 11.27 2.15 -3.41
CA LYS A 108 11.94 2.85 -4.53
C LYS A 108 12.36 1.93 -5.68
N ASP A 109 12.84 0.73 -5.37
CA ASP A 109 13.36 -0.20 -6.38
C ASP A 109 12.26 -1.09 -6.99
N ALA A 110 11.07 -1.12 -6.35
CA ALA A 110 9.91 -1.88 -6.82
C ALA A 110 8.94 -1.04 -7.68
N VAL A 111 9.10 0.28 -7.68
CA VAL A 111 8.20 1.26 -8.32
C VAL A 111 8.98 2.10 -9.33
N ALA A 112 8.75 1.87 -10.62
CA ALA A 112 9.49 2.52 -11.71
C ALA A 112 8.75 3.69 -12.39
N GLY A 113 7.55 4.05 -11.93
CA GLY A 113 6.71 5.07 -12.58
C GLY A 113 5.68 5.69 -11.62
N PRO A 114 4.73 6.50 -12.13
CA PRO A 114 3.68 7.12 -11.33
C PRO A 114 2.94 6.12 -10.45
N PHE A 115 2.75 6.48 -9.18
CA PHE A 115 2.14 5.61 -8.20
C PHE A 115 1.24 6.36 -7.22
N ALA A 116 0.27 5.65 -6.66
CA ALA A 116 -0.52 6.09 -5.52
C ALA A 116 -0.08 5.33 -4.26
N VAL A 117 -0.19 5.96 -3.09
CA VAL A 117 0.08 5.33 -1.79
C VAL A 117 -1.21 5.31 -0.99
N ILE A 118 -1.56 4.17 -0.40
CA ILE A 118 -2.72 4.00 0.48
C ILE A 118 -2.35 3.24 1.76
N ASN A 119 -3.15 3.40 2.80
CA ASN A 119 -3.14 2.53 3.98
C ASN A 119 -3.80 1.18 3.65
N ALA A 120 -3.44 0.16 4.41
CA ALA A 120 -3.97 -1.20 4.24
C ALA A 120 -5.35 -1.42 4.88
N ASP A 121 -5.77 -0.55 5.80
CA ASP A 121 -6.94 -0.73 6.67
C ASP A 121 -8.02 0.36 6.50
N ASP A 122 -7.93 1.18 5.46
CA ASP A 122 -8.91 2.21 5.11
C ASP A 122 -9.73 1.82 3.87
N PHE A 123 -11.02 2.17 3.86
CA PHE A 123 -11.87 2.04 2.68
C PHE A 123 -11.95 3.38 1.94
N TYR A 124 -11.47 3.41 0.70
CA TYR A 124 -11.37 4.65 -0.10
C TYR A 124 -12.52 4.86 -1.09
N GLY A 125 -13.18 3.77 -1.49
CA GLY A 125 -14.21 3.78 -2.54
C GLY A 125 -13.67 3.94 -3.96
N ARG A 126 -14.43 3.44 -4.93
CA ARG A 126 -14.04 3.37 -6.36
C ARG A 126 -13.59 4.71 -6.95
N GLU A 127 -14.32 5.78 -6.67
CA GLU A 127 -14.07 7.11 -7.27
C GLU A 127 -12.67 7.64 -6.92
N ALA A 128 -12.17 7.33 -5.72
CA ALA A 128 -10.82 7.71 -5.31
C ALA A 128 -9.75 7.08 -6.21
N PHE A 129 -9.92 5.81 -6.56
CA PHE A 129 -9.00 5.10 -7.46
C PHE A 129 -9.12 5.59 -8.90
N GLU A 130 -10.33 5.91 -9.37
CA GLU A 130 -10.56 6.50 -10.70
C GLU A 130 -9.89 7.87 -10.82
N ASN A 131 -10.06 8.74 -9.82
CA ASN A 131 -9.43 10.05 -9.77
C ASN A 131 -7.90 9.96 -9.68
N ALA A 132 -7.38 9.06 -8.84
CA ALA A 132 -5.95 8.81 -8.74
C ALA A 132 -5.37 8.30 -10.07
N ALA A 133 -6.01 7.31 -10.71
CA ALA A 133 -5.56 6.78 -11.98
C ALA A 133 -5.59 7.84 -13.09
N ALA A 134 -6.65 8.64 -13.17
CA ALA A 134 -6.75 9.75 -14.13
C ALA A 134 -5.61 10.76 -13.94
N PHE A 135 -5.35 11.19 -12.71
CA PHE A 135 -4.25 12.10 -12.41
C PHE A 135 -2.89 11.50 -12.78
N LEU A 136 -2.62 10.26 -12.35
CA LEU A 136 -1.34 9.59 -12.57
C LEU A 136 -1.03 9.33 -14.04
N THR A 137 -2.06 9.17 -14.88
CA THR A 137 -1.91 8.88 -16.31
C THR A 137 -1.92 10.12 -17.20
N GLN A 138 -2.52 11.23 -16.75
CA GLN A 138 -2.74 12.40 -17.60
C GLN A 138 -1.96 13.65 -17.17
N ARG A 139 -1.66 13.80 -15.87
CA ARG A 139 -1.15 15.07 -15.31
C ARG A 139 0.13 14.91 -14.51
N CYS A 140 0.35 13.77 -13.88
CA CYS A 140 1.49 13.56 -12.98
C CYS A 140 2.84 13.73 -13.70
N HIS A 141 3.74 14.47 -13.07
CA HIS A 141 5.15 14.62 -13.45
C HIS A 141 5.98 14.99 -12.21
N GLU A 142 7.30 15.10 -12.33
CA GLU A 142 8.26 15.27 -11.22
C GLU A 142 8.01 16.44 -10.25
N LYS A 143 7.17 17.41 -10.62
CA LYS A 143 6.86 18.60 -9.82
C LYS A 143 5.37 18.76 -9.53
N LEU A 144 4.55 17.79 -9.92
CA LEU A 144 3.11 17.84 -9.72
C LEU A 144 2.61 16.55 -9.09
N PHE A 145 2.16 16.71 -7.85
CA PHE A 145 1.63 15.65 -6.99
C PHE A 145 0.19 15.99 -6.61
N ALA A 146 -0.56 14.99 -6.17
CA ALA A 146 -1.93 15.17 -5.70
C ALA A 146 -2.18 14.34 -4.45
N ILE A 147 -3.16 14.79 -3.67
CA ILE A 147 -3.80 14.00 -2.62
C ILE A 147 -5.27 13.85 -2.99
N VAL A 148 -5.84 12.68 -2.75
CA VAL A 148 -7.27 12.48 -2.88
C VAL A 148 -7.92 13.06 -1.63
N GLY A 149 -8.73 14.11 -1.82
CA GLY A 149 -9.55 14.70 -0.79
C GLY A 149 -10.96 14.11 -0.83
N TYR A 150 -11.60 14.07 0.34
CA TYR A 150 -13.00 13.69 0.49
C TYR A 150 -13.76 14.87 1.05
N GLU A 151 -14.89 15.21 0.45
CA GLU A 151 -15.81 16.17 1.04
C GLU A 151 -16.44 15.51 2.27
N LEU A 152 -16.15 16.06 3.45
CA LEU A 152 -16.90 15.71 4.65
C LEU A 152 -18.27 16.39 4.50
N ALA A 153 -19.35 15.64 4.74
CA ALA A 153 -20.72 16.16 4.65
C ALA A 153 -20.78 17.57 5.24
N GLY A 154 -21.18 18.55 4.43
CA GLY A 154 -21.29 19.94 4.84
C GLY A 154 -22.32 20.07 5.95
N THR A 155 -21.87 19.97 7.20
CA THR A 155 -22.62 20.34 8.40
C THR A 155 -22.63 21.85 8.56
#